data_AF-A0A3D2KAW4-F1
#
_entry.id   AF-A0A3D2KAW4-F1
#
_cell.length_a   1.000
_cell.length_b   1.000
_cell.length_c   1.000
_cell.angle_alpha   90.00
_cell.angle_beta   90.00
_cell.angle_gamma   90.00
#
_symmetry.space_group_name_H-M   'P 1'
#
loop_
_entity.id
_entity.type
_entity.pdbx_description
1 polymer ?
#
loop_
_entity_poly.entity_id
_entity_poly.type
_entity_poly.pdbx_seq_one_letter_code
_entity_poly.pdbx_strand_id
1 'polypeptide(L)'
;VIIFSRIKDEYRSGTGEVSIQTAVKSGFKKSISAIMDGNVTTLLGCLIMYFLGTSAIKSFALTLGIGIIISIFTALVVTRLLVSSFLTFNRDNPKLYNLYNKEKEEGVKATAQDEEVAE
;
A
#
# COMPACT_ATOMS: atom_id res chain seq x y z
N VAL A 1 2.55 -7.80 -4.79
CA VAL A 1 1.88 -8.59 -3.72
C VAL A 1 1.77 -7.82 -2.42
N ILE A 2 2.86 -7.33 -1.81
CA ILE A 2 2.85 -6.66 -0.48
C ILE A 2 1.83 -5.53 -0.37
N ILE A 3 1.76 -4.62 -1.37
CA ILE A 3 0.79 -3.50 -1.38
C ILE A 3 -0.65 -4.03 -1.29
N PHE A 4 -1.02 -4.99 -2.13
CA PHE A 4 -2.36 -5.57 -2.14
C PHE A 4 -2.67 -6.33 -0.85
N SER A 5 -1.69 -7.03 -0.28
CA SER A 5 -1.85 -7.69 1.01
C SER A 5 -2.14 -6.67 2.11
N ARG A 6 -1.38 -5.57 2.21
CA ARG A 6 -1.63 -4.54 3.23
C ARG A 6 -2.95 -3.81 3.01
N ILE A 7 -3.34 -3.54 1.77
CA ILE A 7 -4.65 -2.94 1.48
C ILE A 7 -5.77 -3.89 1.91
N LYS A 8 -5.65 -5.19 1.64
CA LYS A 8 -6.62 -6.22 2.06
C LYS A 8 -6.67 -6.36 3.58
N ASP A 9 -5.52 -6.33 4.25
CA ASP A 9 -5.42 -6.37 5.71
C ASP A 9 -6.12 -5.16 6.33
N GLU A 10 -5.80 -3.93 5.88
CA GLU A 10 -6.41 -2.69 6.39
C GLU A 10 -7.93 -2.63 6.11
N TYR A 11 -8.36 -3.17 4.97
CA TYR A 11 -9.78 -3.29 4.64
C TYR A 11 -10.52 -4.32 5.52
N ARG A 12 -9.84 -5.40 5.94
CA ARG A 12 -10.44 -6.47 6.74
C ARG A 12 -10.31 -6.25 8.25
N SER A 13 -9.28 -5.52 8.69
CA SER A 13 -9.07 -5.14 10.09
C SER A 13 -9.88 -3.90 10.47
N GLY A 14 -10.27 -3.07 9.50
CA GLY A 14 -11.29 -2.05 9.69
C GLY A 14 -12.67 -2.72 9.71
N THR A 15 -13.25 -2.88 10.89
CA THR A 15 -14.64 -3.30 11.15
C THR A 15 -15.65 -2.39 10.44
N GLY A 16 -15.87 -2.54 9.13
CA GLY A 16 -16.89 -1.79 8.36
C GLY A 16 -16.61 -0.29 8.14
N GLU A 17 -15.79 0.34 8.97
CA GLU A 17 -15.64 1.81 9.05
C GLU A 17 -14.50 2.42 8.22
N VAL A 18 -13.77 1.69 7.37
CA VAL A 18 -12.69 2.26 6.54
C VAL A 18 -13.04 2.31 5.05
N SER A 19 -13.14 3.53 4.49
CA SER A 19 -13.39 3.74 3.06
C SER A 19 -12.31 3.06 2.24
N ILE A 20 -12.67 2.46 1.11
CA ILE A 20 -11.71 1.86 0.17
C ILE A 20 -10.56 2.84 -0.15
N GLN A 21 -10.85 4.14 -0.26
CA GLN A 21 -9.83 5.16 -0.51
C GLN A 21 -8.85 5.32 0.65
N THR A 22 -9.34 5.24 1.89
CA THR A 22 -8.53 5.35 3.10
C THR A 22 -7.67 4.11 3.30
N ALA A 23 -8.24 2.91 3.11
CA ALA A 23 -7.50 1.65 3.18
C ALA A 23 -6.39 1.58 2.12
N VAL A 24 -6.67 2.06 0.89
CA VAL A 24 -5.67 2.17 -0.18
C VAL A 24 -4.54 3.12 0.20
N LYS A 25 -4.84 4.33 0.73
CA LYS A 25 -3.81 5.30 1.16
C LYS A 25 -2.95 4.76 2.30
N SER A 26 -3.58 4.21 3.34
CA SER A 26 -2.89 3.63 4.52
C SER A 26 -2.01 2.44 4.10
N GLY A 27 -2.59 1.49 3.37
CA GLY A 27 -1.89 0.30 2.87
C GLY A 27 -0.70 0.65 1.98
N PHE A 28 -0.82 1.66 1.12
CA PHE A 28 0.31 2.16 0.33
C PHE A 28 1.45 2.71 1.19
N LYS A 29 1.14 3.58 2.17
CA LYS A 29 2.16 4.20 3.02
C LYS A 29 2.96 3.16 3.80
N LYS A 30 2.28 2.16 4.37
CA LYS A 30 2.92 1.07 5.13
C LYS A 30 3.72 0.12 4.24
N SER A 31 3.22 -0.16 3.04
CA SER A 31 3.88 -1.05 2.08
C SER A 31 5.11 -0.45 1.44
N ILE A 32 5.13 0.87 1.18
CA ILE A 32 6.29 1.55 0.59
C ILE A 32 7.52 1.37 1.48
N SER A 33 7.37 1.57 2.79
CA SER A 33 8.46 1.38 3.76
C SER A 33 8.98 -0.06 3.75
N ALA A 34 8.06 -1.05 3.80
CA ALA A 34 8.43 -2.46 3.77
C ALA A 34 9.09 -2.90 2.45
N ILE A 35 8.64 -2.35 1.31
CA ILE A 35 9.25 -2.62 0.00
C ILE A 35 10.64 -1.98 -0.07
N MET A 36 10.79 -0.74 0.39
CA MET A 36 12.10 -0.09 0.42
C MET A 36 13.08 -0.88 1.28
N ASP A 37 12.73 -1.23 2.51
CA ASP A 37 13.62 -1.95 3.42
C ASP A 37 14.09 -3.31 2.85
N GLY A 38 13.15 -4.06 2.25
CA GLY A 38 13.45 -5.32 1.59
C GLY A 38 14.43 -5.17 0.40
N ASN A 39 14.30 -4.11 -0.39
CA ASN A 39 15.20 -3.87 -1.53
C ASN A 39 16.52 -3.16 -1.12
N VAL A 40 16.51 -2.37 -0.06
CA VAL A 40 17.70 -1.69 0.49
C VAL A 40 18.69 -2.73 0.99
N THR A 41 18.22 -3.78 1.67
CA THR A 41 19.08 -4.90 2.08
C THR A 41 19.76 -5.56 0.87
N THR A 42 19.04 -5.73 -0.24
CA THR A 42 19.60 -6.28 -1.49
C THR A 42 20.60 -5.32 -2.14
N LEU A 43 20.33 -4.01 -2.15
CA LEU A 43 21.26 -3.00 -2.65
C LEU A 43 22.55 -2.96 -1.81
N LEU A 44 22.45 -3.16 -0.50
CA LEU A 44 23.62 -3.29 0.36
C LEU A 44 24.45 -4.52 -0.01
N GLY A 45 23.79 -5.65 -0.30
CA GLY A 45 24.45 -6.84 -0.84
C GLY A 45 25.15 -6.58 -2.17
N CYS A 46 24.53 -5.84 -3.09
CA CYS A 46 25.14 -5.41 -4.35
C CYS A 46 26.38 -4.55 -4.11
N LEU A 47 26.30 -3.62 -3.16
CA LEU A 47 27.41 -2.73 -2.81
C LEU A 47 28.60 -3.54 -2.29
N ILE A 48 28.35 -4.46 -1.36
CA ILE A 48 29.37 -5.36 -0.81
C ILE A 48 29.97 -6.23 -1.92
N MET A 49 29.14 -6.83 -2.78
CA MET A 49 29.60 -7.62 -3.93
C MET A 49 30.39 -6.80 -4.95
N TYR A 50 30.08 -5.52 -5.14
CA TYR A 50 30.83 -4.67 -6.05
C TYR A 50 32.24 -4.36 -5.51
N PHE A 51 32.39 -4.17 -4.20
CA PHE A 51 33.69 -3.89 -3.58
C PHE A 51 34.56 -5.14 -3.42
N LEU A 52 33.99 -6.23 -2.90
CA LEU A 52 34.73 -7.48 -2.60
C LEU A 52 34.71 -8.50 -3.75
N GLY A 53 33.85 -8.32 -4.75
CA GLY A 53 33.68 -9.27 -5.84
C GLY A 53 34.76 -9.20 -6.91
N THR A 54 34.91 -10.30 -7.64
CA THR A 54 35.74 -10.39 -8.84
C THR A 54 35.07 -9.69 -10.03
N SER A 55 35.80 -9.52 -11.14
CA SER A 55 35.33 -8.82 -12.34
C SER A 55 33.95 -9.30 -12.87
N ALA A 56 33.68 -10.60 -12.78
CA ALA A 56 32.39 -11.18 -13.15
C ALA A 56 31.27 -10.76 -12.17
N ILE A 57 31.56 -10.82 -10.86
CA ILE A 57 30.61 -10.50 -9.78
C ILE A 57 30.26 -9.01 -9.77
N LYS A 58 31.22 -8.12 -10.10
CA LYS A 58 30.97 -6.68 -10.19
C LYS A 58 29.93 -6.32 -11.26
N SER A 59 30.00 -6.97 -12.42
CA SER A 59 29.04 -6.76 -13.53
C SER A 59 27.65 -7.29 -13.19
N PHE A 60 27.60 -8.42 -12.48
CA PHE A 60 26.35 -8.98 -11.95
C PHE A 60 25.72 -8.04 -10.91
N ALA A 61 26.50 -7.56 -9.94
CA ALA A 61 26.03 -6.65 -8.90
C ALA A 61 25.51 -5.33 -9.49
N LEU A 62 26.16 -4.80 -10.53
CA LEU A 62 25.72 -3.58 -11.23
C LEU A 62 24.35 -3.78 -11.91
N THR A 63 24.18 -4.88 -12.65
CA THR A 63 22.92 -5.20 -13.34
C THR A 63 21.79 -5.43 -12.34
N LEU A 64 22.08 -6.16 -11.25
CA LEU A 64 21.12 -6.41 -10.17
C LEU A 64 20.67 -5.10 -9.51
N GLY A 65 21.62 -4.22 -9.17
CA GLY A 65 21.34 -2.93 -8.53
C GLY A 65 20.47 -2.02 -9.40
N ILE A 66 20.80 -1.90 -10.68
CA ILE A 66 19.99 -1.11 -11.64
C ILE A 66 18.59 -1.73 -11.78
N GLY A 67 18.50 -3.05 -11.89
CA GLY A 67 17.22 -3.76 -11.98
C GLY A 67 16.32 -3.52 -10.77
N ILE A 68 16.88 -3.47 -9.56
CA ILE A 68 16.13 -3.17 -8.32
C ILE A 68 15.57 -1.75 -8.35
N ILE A 69 16.36 -0.76 -8.75
CA ILE A 69 15.91 0.64 -8.82
C ILE A 69 14.74 0.77 -9.82
N ILE A 70 14.90 0.19 -11.01
CA ILE A 70 13.85 0.19 -12.05
C ILE A 70 12.59 -0.56 -11.55
N SER A 71 12.78 -1.67 -10.84
CA SER A 71 11.68 -2.46 -10.28
C SER A 71 10.88 -1.67 -9.23
N ILE A 72 11.54 -1.00 -8.29
CA ILE A 72 10.86 -0.16 -7.28
C ILE A 72 10.13 1.00 -7.96
N PHE A 73 10.78 1.68 -8.91
CA PHE A 73 10.15 2.77 -9.65
C PHE A 73 8.89 2.29 -10.38
N THR A 74 9.00 1.19 -11.11
CA THR A 74 7.88 0.57 -11.84
C THR A 74 6.77 0.18 -10.87
N ALA A 75 7.09 -0.47 -9.75
CA ALA A 75 6.10 -0.86 -8.75
C ALA A 75 5.34 0.34 -8.17
N LEU A 76 6.00 1.48 -7.93
CA LEU A 76 5.32 2.67 -7.40
C LEU A 76 4.46 3.38 -8.44
N VAL A 77 5.02 3.63 -9.62
CA VAL A 77 4.33 4.38 -10.70
C VAL A 77 3.19 3.56 -11.28
N VAL A 78 3.44 2.31 -11.66
CA VAL A 78 2.42 1.44 -12.27
C VAL A 78 1.29 1.18 -11.28
N THR A 79 1.57 0.95 -9.99
CA THR A 79 0.50 0.70 -9.02
C THR A 79 -0.34 1.95 -8.77
N ARG A 80 0.27 3.14 -8.72
CA ARG A 80 -0.48 4.41 -8.62
C ARG A 80 -1.38 4.62 -9.85
N LEU A 81 -0.84 4.43 -11.05
CA LEU A 81 -1.59 4.57 -12.30
C LEU A 81 -2.72 3.55 -12.40
N LEU A 82 -2.49 2.28 -12.08
CA LEU A 82 -3.53 1.24 -12.10
C LEU A 82 -4.66 1.55 -11.12
N VAL A 83 -4.33 1.88 -9.87
CA VAL A 83 -5.35 2.14 -8.84
C VAL A 83 -6.12 3.41 -9.15
N SER A 84 -5.45 4.49 -9.55
CA SER A 84 -6.14 5.73 -9.96
C SER A 84 -7.03 5.50 -11.19
N SER A 85 -6.54 4.80 -12.22
CA SER A 85 -7.33 4.50 -13.42
C SER A 85 -8.53 3.62 -13.10
N PHE A 86 -8.35 2.60 -12.25
CA PHE A 86 -9.42 1.71 -11.83
C PHE A 86 -10.49 2.43 -11.00
N LEU A 87 -10.09 3.33 -10.10
CA LEU A 87 -11.03 4.16 -9.32
C LEU A 87 -11.80 5.15 -10.21
N THR A 88 -11.15 5.73 -11.23
CA THR A 88 -11.82 6.60 -12.20
C THR A 88 -12.76 5.81 -13.11
N PHE A 89 -12.41 4.60 -13.51
CA PHE A 89 -13.24 3.73 -14.35
C PHE A 89 -14.43 3.13 -13.60
N ASN A 90 -14.28 2.77 -12.33
CA ASN A 90 -15.36 2.19 -11.50
C ASN A 90 -16.29 3.24 -10.87
N ARG A 91 -16.28 4.48 -11.37
CA ARG A 91 -17.10 5.58 -10.85
C ARG A 91 -18.59 5.47 -11.19
N ASP A 92 -18.98 4.52 -12.05
CA ASP A 92 -20.37 4.28 -12.48
C ASP A 92 -21.24 3.46 -11.50
N ASN A 93 -20.74 3.13 -10.31
CA ASN A 93 -21.54 2.50 -9.24
C ASN A 93 -21.61 3.37 -7.98
N PRO A 94 -22.50 4.39 -7.94
CA PRO A 94 -22.67 5.31 -6.82
C PRO A 94 -23.17 4.66 -5.51
N LYS A 95 -23.55 3.38 -5.53
CA LYS A 95 -24.07 2.67 -4.34
C LYS A 95 -23.01 2.36 -3.29
N LEU A 96 -21.74 2.12 -3.63
CA LEU A 96 -20.73 1.75 -2.63
C LEU A 96 -20.24 2.94 -1.78
N TYR A 97 -20.21 4.15 -2.34
CA TYR A 97 -19.74 5.34 -1.61
C TYR A 97 -20.76 5.79 -0.55
N ASN A 98 -22.06 5.65 -0.85
CA ASN A 98 -23.13 6.05 0.07
C ASN A 98 -23.37 5.04 1.19
N LEU A 99 -23.02 3.77 1.02
CA LEU A 99 -23.14 2.76 2.09
C LEU A 99 -22.07 2.94 3.16
N TYR A 100 -20.85 3.30 2.74
CA TYR A 100 -19.77 3.64 3.66
C TYR A 100 -20.09 4.87 4.53
N ASN A 101 -20.66 5.91 3.92
CA ASN A 101 -20.99 7.13 4.66
C ASN A 101 -22.19 6.93 5.59
N LYS A 102 -23.17 6.08 5.19
CA LYS A 102 -24.35 5.76 5.99
C LYS A 102 -24.03 4.91 7.22
N GLU A 103 -23.16 3.90 7.09
CA GLU A 103 -22.75 3.04 8.21
C GLU A 103 -21.95 3.85 9.25
N LYS A 104 -21.16 4.82 8.81
CA LYS A 104 -20.42 5.74 9.70
C LYS A 104 -21.34 6.75 10.41
N GLU A 105 -22.39 7.24 9.75
CA GLU A 105 -23.41 8.10 10.37
C GLU A 105 -24.29 7.33 11.37
N GLU A 106 -24.54 6.04 11.14
CA GLU A 106 -25.30 5.17 12.06
C GLU A 106 -24.44 4.73 13.27
N GLY A 107 -23.14 4.43 13.08
CA GLY A 107 -22.22 4.08 14.17
C GLY A 107 -21.91 5.22 15.15
N VAL A 108 -21.78 6.45 14.65
CA VAL A 108 -21.57 7.66 15.47
C VAL A 108 -22.83 8.03 16.28
N LYS A 109 -24.02 7.76 15.75
CA LYS A 109 -25.28 7.98 16.48
C LYS A 109 -25.52 6.93 17.57
N ALA A 110 -25.14 5.67 17.32
CA ALA A 110 -25.25 4.61 18.33
C ALA A 110 -24.34 4.86 19.54
N THR A 111 -23.11 5.34 19.33
CA THR A 111 -22.19 5.67 20.43
C THR A 111 -22.59 6.91 21.22
N ALA A 112 -23.19 7.91 20.57
CA ALA A 112 -23.73 9.09 21.26
C ALA A 112 -24.98 8.76 22.11
N GLN A 113 -25.75 7.73 21.75
CA GLN A 113 -26.98 7.35 22.43
C GLN A 113 -26.72 6.50 23.69
N ASP A 114 -25.62 5.75 23.74
CA ASP A 114 -25.18 5.01 24.93
C ASP A 114 -24.56 5.92 26.01
N GLU A 115 -24.01 7.08 25.61
CA GLU A 115 -23.39 8.05 26.53
C GLU A 115 -24.43 8.95 27.23
N GLU A 116 -25.59 9.20 26.62
CA GLU A 116 -26.69 10.01 27.18
C GLU A 116 -27.60 9.24 28.18
N VAL A 117 -27.52 7.90 28.22
CA VAL A 117 -28.33 7.05 29.13
C VAL A 117 -27.57 6.68 30.42
N ALA A 118 -26.26 7.00 30.48
CA ALA A 118 -25.40 6.73 31.63
C ALA A 118 -25.27 7.91 32.62
N GLU A 119 -25.97 9.03 32.36
CA GLU A 119 -26.10 10.19 33.24
C GLU A 119 -27.52 10.28 33.84
#